data_AF-A0A357NAP2-F1
#
_entry.id   AF-A0A357NAP2-F1
#
_cell.length_a   1.000
_cell.length_b   1.000
_cell.length_c   1.000
_cell.angle_alpha   90.00
_cell.angle_beta   90.00
_cell.angle_gamma   90.00
#
_symmetry.space_group_name_H-M   'P 1'
#
loop_
_entity.id
_entity.type
_entity.pdbx_description
1 polymer ?
#
loop_
_entity_poly.entity_id
_entity_poly.type
_entity_poly.pdbx_seq_one_letter_code
_entity_poly.pdbx_strand_id
1 'polypeptide(L)' 'GKGVEEQTRKLFHVCRMRGIPIFTFINKLDRYGKDPFALVEEIEQVLGIQAYPMNWPIGTEGNFKGVYDRTTRQIEA' A
#
# COMPACT_ATOMS: atom_id res chain seq x y z
N GLY A 1 -2.58 0.87 13.26
CA GLY A 1 -3.47 1.32 12.16
C GLY A 1 -4.57 0.30 11.89
N LYS A 2 -5.76 0.75 11.45
CA LYS A 2 -6.79 -0.16 10.91
C LYS A 2 -6.22 -0.81 9.64
N GLY A 3 -6.09 -2.13 9.61
CA GLY A 3 -5.66 -2.88 8.44
C GLY A 3 -6.74 -2.90 7.35
N VAL A 4 -6.68 -3.87 6.45
CA VAL A 4 -7.70 -3.98 5.38
C VAL A 4 -9.06 -4.34 5.96
N GLU A 5 -10.02 -3.41 5.88
CA GLU A 5 -11.39 -3.60 6.36
C GLU A 5 -12.14 -4.69 5.59
N GLU A 6 -13.09 -5.38 6.22
CA GLU A 6 -13.75 -6.55 5.61
C GLU A 6 -14.54 -6.21 4.33
N GLN A 7 -15.15 -5.02 4.27
CA GLN A 7 -15.85 -4.55 3.07
C GLN A 7 -14.87 -4.34 1.90
N THR A 8 -13.69 -3.83 2.19
CA THR A 8 -12.60 -3.69 1.23
C THR A 8 -12.25 -5.06 0.65
N ARG A 9 -12.07 -6.09 1.50
CA ARG A 9 -11.77 -7.47 1.04
C ARG A 9 -12.80 -8.01 0.05
N LYS A 10 -14.09 -7.80 0.31
CA LYS A 10 -15.18 -8.25 -0.58
C LYS A 10 -15.13 -7.55 -1.94
N LEU A 11 -14.93 -6.24 -1.95
CA LEU A 11 -14.80 -5.47 -3.20
C LEU A 11 -13.62 -5.97 -4.04
N PHE A 12 -12.46 -6.11 -3.41
CA PHE A 12 -11.26 -6.58 -4.08
C PHE A 12 -11.42 -8.00 -4.63
N HIS A 13 -12.07 -8.90 -3.89
CA HIS A 13 -12.37 -10.25 -4.38
C HIS A 13 -13.19 -10.21 -5.69
N VAL A 14 -14.22 -9.36 -5.75
CA VAL A 14 -15.04 -9.17 -6.96
C VAL A 14 -14.23 -8.57 -8.11
N CYS A 15 -13.41 -7.55 -7.85
CA CYS A 15 -12.55 -6.94 -8.87
C CYS A 15 -11.58 -7.96 -9.47
N ARG A 16 -10.94 -8.77 -8.61
CA ARG A 16 -10.05 -9.87 -9.03
C ARG A 16 -10.77 -10.89 -9.90
N MET A 17 -11.95 -11.36 -9.49
CA MET A 17 -12.75 -12.31 -10.27
C MET A 17 -13.15 -11.79 -11.65
N ARG A 18 -13.20 -10.46 -11.82
CA ARG A 18 -13.55 -9.80 -13.09
C ARG A 18 -12.33 -9.33 -13.89
N GLY A 19 -11.11 -9.58 -13.44
CA GLY A 19 -9.89 -9.09 -14.09
C GLY A 19 -9.79 -7.57 -14.13
N ILE A 20 -10.46 -6.86 -13.22
CA ILE A 20 -10.44 -5.40 -13.16
C ILE A 20 -9.11 -4.96 -12.54
N PRO A 21 -8.34 -4.07 -13.21
CA PRO A 21 -7.11 -3.51 -12.64
C PRO A 21 -7.38 -2.77 -11.34
N ILE A 22 -6.47 -2.91 -10.35
CA ILE A 22 -6.66 -2.30 -9.03
C ILE A 22 -5.46 -1.44 -8.67
N PHE A 23 -5.74 -0.18 -8.34
CA PHE A 23 -4.76 0.75 -7.78
C PHE A 23 -5.03 0.91 -6.29
N THR A 24 -3.99 0.77 -5.47
CA THR A 24 -4.07 0.85 -4.02
C THR A 24 -3.30 2.07 -3.53
N PHE A 25 -3.96 2.92 -2.75
CA PHE A 25 -3.34 4.05 -2.08
C PHE A 25 -3.33 3.80 -0.57
N ILE A 26 -2.13 3.79 0.02
CA ILE A 26 -1.98 3.62 1.47
C ILE A 26 -1.86 5.01 2.10
N ASN A 27 -2.88 5.40 2.86
CA ASN A 27 -2.91 6.69 3.56
C ASN A 27 -2.38 6.54 5.00
N LYS A 28 -1.90 7.66 5.57
CA LYS A 28 -1.43 7.78 6.97
C LYS A 28 -0.20 6.92 7.32
N LEU A 29 0.75 6.80 6.38
CA LEU A 29 2.05 6.13 6.61
C LEU A 29 2.89 6.81 7.70
N ASP A 30 2.56 8.05 8.06
CA ASP A 30 3.23 8.91 9.05
C ASP A 30 2.80 8.66 10.50
N ARG A 31 1.62 8.06 10.73
CA ARG A 31 0.98 7.96 12.06
C ARG A 31 0.91 6.51 12.53
N TYR A 32 1.87 6.09 13.38
CA TYR A 32 1.90 4.75 14.00
C TYR A 32 1.63 3.64 12.98
N GLY A 33 2.35 3.74 11.85
CA GLY A 33 2.16 2.91 10.68
C GLY A 33 2.68 1.51 10.94
N LYS A 34 1.96 0.49 10.45
CA LYS A 34 2.56 -0.83 10.26
C LYS A 34 3.76 -0.65 9.32
N ASP A 35 4.81 -1.44 9.53
CA ASP A 35 5.96 -1.49 8.65
C ASP A 35 5.51 -1.59 7.16
N PRO A 36 6.07 -0.79 6.23
CA PRO A 36 5.66 -0.80 4.83
C PRO A 36 5.73 -2.18 4.18
N PHE A 37 6.69 -3.03 4.55
CA PHE A 37 6.75 -4.39 4.02
C PHE A 37 5.61 -5.24 4.57
N ALA A 38 5.34 -5.18 5.88
CA ALA A 38 4.21 -5.88 6.49
C ALA A 38 2.86 -5.45 5.88
N LEU A 39 2.73 -4.17 5.50
CA LEU A 39 1.54 -3.67 4.79
C LEU A 39 1.42 -4.25 3.38
N VAL A 40 2.52 -4.31 2.63
CA VAL A 40 2.53 -4.93 1.31
C VAL A 40 2.18 -6.41 1.42
N GLU A 41 2.78 -7.14 2.36
CA GLU A 41 2.48 -8.55 2.59
C GLU A 41 1.00 -8.77 2.97
N GLU A 42 0.45 -7.94 3.88
CA GLU A 42 -0.98 -8.00 4.22
C GLU A 42 -1.84 -7.77 2.97
N ILE A 43 -1.52 -6.78 2.14
CA ILE A 43 -2.25 -6.53 0.90
C ILE A 43 -2.18 -7.76 -0.02
N GLU A 44 -1.00 -8.31 -0.28
CA GLU A 44 -0.85 -9.47 -1.15
C GLU A 44 -1.63 -10.69 -0.65
N GLN A 45 -1.56 -10.98 0.66
CA GLN A 45 -2.29 -12.08 1.28
C GLN A 45 -3.80 -11.90 1.21
N VAL A 46 -4.28 -10.67 1.40
CA VAL A 46 -5.71 -10.37 1.43
C VAL A 46 -6.33 -10.32 0.04
N LEU A 47 -5.57 -9.80 -0.92
CA LEU A 47 -6.03 -9.61 -2.29
C LEU A 47 -5.76 -10.83 -3.17
N GLY A 48 -4.79 -11.67 -2.80
CA GLY A 48 -4.34 -12.80 -3.61
C GLY A 48 -3.72 -12.36 -4.94
N ILE A 49 -3.07 -11.19 -4.97
CA ILE A 49 -2.37 -10.62 -6.12
C ILE A 49 -1.00 -10.12 -5.68
N GLN A 50 -0.05 -10.04 -6.60
CA GLN A 50 1.25 -9.41 -6.33
C GLN A 50 1.09 -7.89 -6.32
N ALA A 51 1.73 -7.25 -5.35
CA ALA A 51 1.79 -5.81 -5.25
C ALA A 51 3.02 -5.28 -5.98
N TYR A 52 2.86 -4.16 -6.69
CA TYR A 52 3.96 -3.42 -7.27
C TYR A 52 3.95 -2.00 -6.69
N PRO A 53 4.76 -1.71 -5.67
CA PRO A 53 4.79 -0.39 -5.05
C PRO A 53 5.33 0.63 -6.06
N MET A 54 4.52 1.61 -6.49
CA MET A 54 5.01 2.68 -7.39
C MET A 54 5.87 3.69 -6.62
N ASN A 55 5.39 4.05 -5.43
CA ASN A 55 6.04 4.96 -4.50
C ASN A 55 6.42 4.20 -3.23
N TRP A 56 7.58 4.51 -2.66
CA TRP A 56 8.05 3.89 -1.42
C TRP A 56 8.33 4.93 -0.34
N PRO A 57 7.75 4.82 0.87
CA PRO A 57 8.00 5.79 1.93
C PRO A 57 9.47 5.74 2.39
N ILE A 58 10.07 6.91 2.57
CA ILE A 58 11.42 7.05 3.11
C ILE A 58 11.31 7.48 4.57
N GLY A 59 11.58 6.54 5.47
CA GLY A 59 11.38 6.72 6.90
C GLY A 59 9.91 6.64 7.29
N THR A 60 9.68 6.36 8.57
CA THR A 60 8.36 6.23 9.19
C THR A 60 8.38 6.95 10.54
N GLU A 61 7.21 7.17 11.13
CA GLU A 61 7.04 7.58 12.54
C GLU A 61 7.95 8.73 13.03
N GLY A 62 7.60 9.97 12.71
CA GLY A 62 8.37 11.15 13.17
C GLY A 62 9.71 11.37 12.44
N ASN A 63 10.15 10.41 11.62
CA ASN A 63 11.29 10.55 10.70
C ASN A 63 10.86 10.31 9.24
N PHE A 64 9.62 10.63 8.90
CA PHE A 64 9.14 10.59 7.52
C PHE A 64 9.83 11.70 6.72
N LYS A 65 10.51 11.33 5.62
CA LYS A 65 11.29 12.23 4.76
C LYS A 65 10.67 12.46 3.38
N GLY A 66 9.53 11.85 3.12
CA GLY A 66 8.88 11.85 1.81
C GLY A 66 8.71 10.44 1.25
N VAL A 67 8.44 10.36 -0.05
CA VAL A 67 8.29 9.14 -0.83
C VAL A 67 9.29 9.11 -1.98
N TYR A 68 9.88 7.95 -2.23
CA TYR A 68 10.66 7.68 -3.43
C TYR A 68 9.74 7.22 -4.56
N ASP A 69 9.66 7.98 -5.64
CA ASP A 69 9.00 7.56 -6.87
C ASP A 69 9.99 6.69 -7.69
N ARG A 70 9.63 5.42 -7.87
CA ARG A 70 10.48 4.44 -8.58
C ARG A 70 10.51 4.66 -10.09
N THR A 71 9.53 5.36 -10.65
CA THR A 71 9.42 5.66 -12.08
C THR A 71 10.34 6.81 -12.44
N THR A 72 10.23 7.92 -11.74
CA THR A 72 11.05 9.12 -11.97
C THR A 72 12.41 9.04 -11.28
N ARG A 73 12.57 8.12 -10.32
CA ARG A 73 13.77 7.95 -9.47
C ARG A 73 14.07 9.18 -8.62
N GLN A 74 13.03 9.89 -8.17
CA GLN A 74 13.14 11.11 -7.38
C GLN A 74 12.50 10.94 -5.99
N ILE A 75 12.90 11.79 -5.05
CA ILE A 75 12.30 11.89 -3.72
C ILE A 75 11.33 13.07 -3.76
N GLU A 76 10.08 12.82 -3.40
CA GLU A 76 9.03 13.81 -3.23
C GLU A 76 8.74 13.97 -1.73
N ALA A 77 8.88 15.18 -1.20
CA ALA A 77 8.71 15.49 0.23
C ALA A 77 7.36 16.17 0.49
#